data_AF-A0A355XVU6-F1
#
_entry.id   AF-A0A355XVU6-F1
#
_cell.length_a   1.000
_cell.length_b   1.000
_cell.length_c   1.000
_cell.angle_alpha   90.00
_cell.angle_beta   90.00
_cell.angle_gamma   90.00
#
_symmetry.space_group_name_H-M   'P 1'
#
loop_
_entity.id
_entity.type
_entity.pdbx_description
1 polymer ?
#
loop_
_entity_poly.entity_id
_entity_poly.type
_entity_poly.pdbx_seq_one_letter_code
_entity_poly.pdbx_strand_id
1 'polypeptide(L)'
;MTDNYIVSARKYRPMTFASVVGQDALTTTLKNAVKSGKLAHAYLFCGPRGVGKTTCARIFAKAINCSSPSADGEACNECENCKAFNEGRSMNIFELDAASNNSVENIKTLMEQTLIPPQVGKYKV
;
A
#
# COMPACT_ATOMS: atom_id res chain seq x y z
N MET A 1 0.34 -31.94 7.01
CA MET A 1 -0.39 -30.69 7.27
C MET A 1 0.57 -29.78 8.00
N THR A 2 1.23 -28.87 7.28
CA THR A 2 2.21 -27.96 7.86
C THR A 2 1.45 -26.88 8.62
N ASP A 3 1.52 -26.91 9.94
CA ASP A 3 0.99 -25.85 10.80
C ASP A 3 1.66 -24.53 10.41
N ASN A 4 0.92 -23.68 9.70
CA ASN A 4 1.41 -22.40 9.21
C ASN A 4 1.38 -21.40 10.37
N TYR A 5 2.37 -21.47 11.25
CA TYR A 5 2.52 -20.55 12.37
C TYR A 5 2.78 -19.13 11.84
N ILE A 6 1.80 -18.25 12.05
CA ILE A 6 1.88 -16.84 11.69
C ILE A 6 1.80 -15.99 12.96
N VAL A 7 2.80 -15.13 13.17
CA VAL A 7 2.84 -14.19 14.28
C VAL A 7 1.62 -13.26 14.24
N SER A 8 0.97 -13.01 15.38
CA SER A 8 -0.25 -12.21 15.50
C SER A 8 -0.15 -10.83 14.81
N ALA A 9 1.01 -10.18 14.89
CA ALA A 9 1.25 -8.88 14.24
C ALA A 9 1.12 -8.92 12.70
N ARG A 10 1.37 -10.08 12.08
CA ARG A 10 1.10 -10.29 10.65
C ARG A 10 -0.33 -10.78 10.41
N LYS A 11 -0.83 -11.69 11.26
CA LYS A 11 -2.18 -12.26 11.13
C LYS A 11 -3.28 -11.21 11.19
N TYR A 12 -3.15 -10.24 12.09
CA TYR A 12 -4.16 -9.19 12.31
C TYR A 12 -3.76 -7.84 11.69
N ARG A 13 -2.81 -7.84 10.75
CA ARG A 13 -2.41 -6.59 10.08
C ARG A 13 -3.62 -6.05 9.28
N PRO A 14 -4.07 -4.81 9.53
CA PRO A 14 -5.18 -4.21 8.79
C PRO A 14 -4.97 -4.27 7.26
N MET A 15 -6.03 -4.62 6.54
CA MET A 15 -6.03 -4.75 5.07
C MET A 15 -6.93 -3.73 4.37
N THR A 16 -7.73 -3.00 5.13
CA THR A 16 -8.65 -1.92 4.70
C THR A 16 -8.52 -0.75 5.66
N PHE A 17 -8.88 0.46 5.23
CA PHE A 17 -8.79 1.62 6.12
C PHE A 17 -9.76 1.51 7.29
N ALA A 18 -10.95 0.93 7.09
CA ALA A 18 -11.91 0.64 8.16
C ALA A 18 -11.37 -0.27 9.27
N SER A 19 -10.39 -1.13 8.97
CA SER A 19 -9.76 -2.01 9.96
C SER A 19 -8.59 -1.36 10.72
N VAL A 20 -8.22 -0.12 10.39
CA VAL A 20 -7.19 0.63 11.10
C VAL A 20 -7.80 1.28 12.34
N VAL A 21 -7.22 1.01 13.51
CA VAL A 21 -7.74 1.50 14.80
C VAL A 21 -7.07 2.80 15.20
N GLY A 22 -7.87 3.79 15.62
CA GLY A 22 -7.40 5.03 16.26
C GLY A 22 -6.75 6.07 15.34
N GLN A 23 -6.96 5.97 14.02
CA GLN A 23 -6.36 6.86 13.01
C GLN A 23 -7.43 7.43 12.05
N ASP A 24 -8.56 7.87 12.59
CA ASP A 24 -9.73 8.28 11.78
C ASP A 24 -9.45 9.50 10.91
N ALA A 25 -8.74 10.50 11.42
CA ALA A 25 -8.38 11.70 10.66
C ALA A 25 -7.48 11.37 9.45
N LEU A 26 -6.50 10.49 9.65
CA LEU A 26 -5.58 10.03 8.59
C LEU A 26 -6.33 9.20 7.55
N THR A 27 -7.07 8.17 7.99
CA THR A 27 -7.80 7.27 7.09
C THR A 27 -8.86 8.02 6.28
N THR A 28 -9.55 8.99 6.88
CA THR A 28 -10.51 9.86 6.18
C THR A 28 -9.84 10.69 5.09
N THR A 29 -8.67 11.28 5.39
CA THR A 29 -7.91 12.08 4.42
C THR A 29 -7.48 11.23 3.23
N LEU A 30 -6.94 10.03 3.47
CA LEU A 30 -6.52 9.11 2.42
C LEU A 30 -7.71 8.62 1.59
N LYS A 31 -8.82 8.25 2.23
CA LYS A 31 -10.08 7.91 1.54
C LYS A 31 -10.53 9.03 0.62
N ASN A 32 -10.53 10.28 1.09
CA ASN A 32 -10.93 11.43 0.29
C ASN A 32 -10.00 11.67 -0.90
N ALA A 33 -8.70 11.44 -0.75
CA ALA A 33 -7.75 11.51 -1.85
C ALA A 33 -8.06 10.45 -2.94
N VAL A 34 -8.38 9.21 -2.53
CA VAL A 34 -8.81 8.15 -3.46
C VAL A 34 -10.12 8.54 -4.17
N LYS A 35 -11.14 8.97 -3.42
CA LYS A 35 -12.45 9.35 -3.97
C LYS A 35 -12.36 10.48 -4.99
N SER A 36 -11.58 11.51 -4.66
CA SER A 36 -11.46 12.71 -5.50
C SER A 36 -10.49 12.55 -6.66
N GLY A 37 -9.66 11.49 -6.67
CA GLY A 37 -8.57 11.31 -7.63
C GLY A 37 -7.45 12.36 -7.50
N LYS A 38 -7.49 13.22 -6.47
CA LYS A 38 -6.50 14.27 -6.22
C LYS A 38 -5.35 13.71 -5.39
N LEU A 39 -4.46 12.99 -6.06
CA LEU A 39 -3.30 12.37 -5.43
C LEU A 39 -2.07 13.28 -5.50
N ALA A 40 -1.38 13.47 -4.38
CA ALA A 40 -0.04 14.02 -4.37
C ALA A 40 0.99 13.00 -4.92
N HIS A 41 2.14 13.50 -5.38
CA HIS A 41 3.24 12.67 -5.87
C HIS A 41 4.01 11.95 -4.75
N ALA A 42 3.96 12.48 -3.51
CA ALA A 42 4.68 11.93 -2.38
C ALA A 42 3.85 12.07 -1.10
N TYR A 43 3.93 11.04 -0.25
CA TYR A 43 3.31 11.00 1.07
C TYR A 43 4.35 10.55 2.10
N LEU A 44 4.53 11.34 3.15
CA LEU A 44 5.42 11.00 4.27
C LEU A 44 4.59 10.60 5.48
N PHE A 45 4.70 9.34 5.88
CA PHE A 45 4.05 8.82 7.08
C PHE A 45 5.03 8.90 8.27
N CYS A 46 4.72 9.76 9.24
CA CYS A 46 5.55 9.97 10.44
C CYS A 46 4.89 9.42 11.71
N GLY A 47 5.70 9.09 12.71
CA GLY A 47 5.24 8.65 14.04
C GLY A 47 6.05 7.49 14.64
N PRO A 48 5.76 7.10 15.90
CA PRO A 48 6.49 6.04 16.60
C PRO A 48 6.43 4.67 15.92
N ARG A 49 7.31 3.73 16.31
CA ARG A 49 7.27 2.35 15.82
C ARG A 49 5.94 1.69 16.23
N GLY A 50 5.34 0.92 15.32
CA GLY A 50 4.12 0.14 15.62
C GLY A 50 2.78 0.86 15.39
N VAL A 51 2.76 2.17 15.11
CA VAL A 51 1.49 2.94 14.92
C VAL A 51 0.78 2.72 13.58
N GLY A 52 1.22 1.77 12.76
CA GLY A 52 0.55 1.43 11.49
C GLY A 52 1.00 2.19 10.25
N LYS A 53 2.09 2.98 10.29
CA LYS A 53 2.61 3.77 9.14
C LYS A 53 2.70 2.97 7.83
N THR A 54 3.47 1.89 7.84
CA THR A 54 3.65 1.01 6.65
C THR A 54 2.33 0.34 6.26
N THR A 55 1.46 0.02 7.22
CA THR A 55 0.16 -0.58 6.94
C THR A 55 -0.77 0.41 6.21
N CYS A 56 -0.86 1.66 6.67
CA CYS A 56 -1.64 2.69 6.00
C CYS A 56 -1.11 2.97 4.60
N ALA A 57 0.21 3.05 4.41
CA ALA A 57 0.83 3.21 3.10
C ALA A 57 0.44 2.07 2.14
N ARG A 58 0.48 0.82 2.62
CA ARG A 58 0.08 -0.37 1.84
C ARG A 58 -1.40 -0.38 1.45
N ILE A 59 -2.29 -0.06 2.40
CA ILE A 59 -3.73 0.03 2.14
C ILE A 59 -3.99 1.12 1.09
N PHE A 60 -3.32 2.26 1.21
CA PHE A 60 -3.47 3.38 0.27
C PHE A 60 -2.95 3.04 -1.13
N ALA A 61 -1.77 2.44 -1.24
CA ALA A 61 -1.22 1.97 -2.51
C ALA A 61 -2.16 1.00 -3.22
N LYS A 62 -2.78 0.07 -2.48
CA LYS A 62 -3.81 -0.83 -3.00
C LYS A 62 -5.06 -0.08 -3.47
N ALA A 63 -5.53 0.89 -2.69
CA ALA A 63 -6.74 1.64 -2.98
C ALA A 63 -6.61 2.51 -4.25
N ILE A 64 -5.48 3.21 -4.45
CA ILE A 64 -5.28 4.07 -5.63
C ILE A 64 -5.10 3.27 -6.93
N ASN A 65 -4.62 2.02 -6.84
CA ASN A 65 -4.49 1.11 -7.97
C ASN A 65 -5.71 0.19 -8.16
N CYS A 66 -6.72 0.28 -7.31
CA CYS A 66 -7.95 -0.46 -7.47
C CYS A 66 -8.68 -0.02 -8.75
N SER A 67 -9.18 -0.97 -9.54
CA SER A 67 -9.93 -0.67 -10.76
C SER A 67 -11.33 -0.14 -10.47
N SER A 68 -11.90 -0.54 -9.34
CA SER A 68 -13.26 -0.22 -8.90
C SER A 68 -13.27 0.06 -7.39
N PRO A 69 -12.62 1.14 -6.91
CA PRO A 69 -12.69 1.50 -5.50
C PRO A 69 -14.14 1.80 -5.11
N SER A 70 -14.49 1.51 -3.86
CA SER A 70 -15.82 1.80 -3.33
C SER A 70 -16.08 3.31 -3.29
N ALA A 71 -17.35 3.71 -3.14
CA ALA A 71 -17.72 5.11 -2.90
C ALA A 71 -17.04 5.70 -1.65
N ASP A 72 -16.61 4.83 -0.72
CA ASP A 72 -15.86 5.20 0.48
C ASP A 72 -14.35 5.28 0.29
N GLY A 73 -13.84 5.10 -0.94
CA GLY A 73 -12.41 5.16 -1.24
C GLY A 73 -11.64 3.95 -0.74
N GLU A 74 -12.32 2.82 -0.51
CA GLU A 74 -11.72 1.54 -0.17
C GLU A 74 -11.45 0.71 -1.43
N ALA A 75 -10.44 -0.15 -1.39
CA ALA A 75 -10.20 -1.12 -2.45
C ALA A 75 -11.28 -2.23 -2.46
N CYS A 76 -11.73 -2.66 -3.64
CA CYS A 76 -12.76 -3.71 -3.76
C CYS A 76 -12.31 -5.11 -3.35
N ASN A 77 -11.00 -5.39 -3.32
CA ASN A 77 -10.40 -6.71 -3.07
C ASN A 77 -10.71 -7.81 -4.11
N GLU A 78 -11.48 -7.51 -5.16
CA GLU A 78 -11.91 -8.51 -6.14
C GLU A 78 -11.28 -8.34 -7.52
N CYS A 79 -10.86 -7.11 -7.87
CA CYS A 79 -10.22 -6.83 -9.14
C CYS A 79 -8.80 -7.41 -9.18
N GLU A 80 -8.26 -7.58 -10.40
CA GLU A 80 -6.95 -8.21 -10.60
C GLU A 80 -5.83 -7.46 -9.85
N ASN A 81 -5.84 -6.13 -9.84
CA ASN A 81 -4.85 -5.34 -9.09
C ASN A 81 -4.88 -5.62 -7.58
N CYS A 82 -6.07 -5.76 -7.00
CA CYS A 82 -6.20 -6.05 -5.58
C CYS A 82 -5.76 -7.48 -5.25
N LYS A 83 -6.14 -8.45 -6.08
CA LYS A 83 -5.71 -9.85 -5.95
C LYS A 83 -4.20 -9.97 -6.08
N ALA A 84 -3.63 -9.36 -7.12
CA ALA A 84 -2.18 -9.33 -7.34
C ALA A 84 -1.42 -8.72 -6.16
N PHE A 85 -1.92 -7.64 -5.58
CA PHE A 85 -1.32 -7.04 -4.38
C PHE A 85 -1.42 -7.95 -3.15
N ASN A 86 -2.60 -8.53 -2.89
CA ASN A 86 -2.82 -9.40 -1.73
C ASN A 86 -1.96 -10.68 -1.82
N GLU A 87 -1.69 -11.16 -3.03
CA GLU A 87 -0.84 -12.33 -3.31
C GLU A 87 0.65 -11.98 -3.45
N GLY A 88 1.04 -10.70 -3.33
CA GLY A 88 2.44 -10.26 -3.39
C GLY A 88 3.06 -10.30 -4.79
N ARG A 89 2.24 -10.35 -5.84
CA ARG A 89 2.65 -10.44 -7.26
C ARG A 89 2.30 -9.17 -8.06
N SER A 90 2.02 -8.07 -7.37
CA SER A 90 1.81 -6.75 -7.99
C SER A 90 3.12 -6.23 -8.57
N MET A 91 3.10 -5.83 -9.84
CA MET A 91 4.26 -5.25 -10.54
C MET A 91 4.32 -3.72 -10.44
N ASN A 92 3.34 -3.09 -9.79
CA ASN A 92 3.22 -1.64 -9.72
C ASN A 92 3.42 -1.07 -8.32
N ILE A 93 3.62 -1.93 -7.32
CA ILE A 93 3.82 -1.51 -5.93
C ILE A 93 5.14 -2.10 -5.46
N PHE A 94 6.11 -1.23 -5.19
CA PHE A 94 7.46 -1.60 -4.79
C PHE A 94 7.66 -1.28 -3.32
N GLU A 95 7.99 -2.30 -2.52
CA GLU A 95 8.31 -2.12 -1.10
C GLU A 95 9.81 -2.27 -0.89
N LEU A 96 10.48 -1.19 -0.48
CA LEU A 96 11.89 -1.20 -0.10
C LEU A 96 12.02 -0.94 1.42
N ASP A 97 12.60 -1.90 2.13
CA ASP A 97 13.01 -1.68 3.53
C ASP A 97 14.36 -0.95 3.55
N ALA A 98 14.31 0.36 3.78
CA ALA A 98 15.49 1.22 3.82
C ALA A 98 16.46 0.88 4.96
N ALA A 99 16.01 0.24 6.05
CA ALA A 99 16.89 -0.14 7.15
C ALA A 99 17.82 -1.30 6.76
N SER A 100 17.34 -2.22 5.92
CA SER A 100 18.11 -3.34 5.39
C SER A 100 18.78 -3.03 4.04
N ASN A 101 18.30 -2.02 3.32
CA ASN A 101 18.76 -1.68 1.97
C ASN A 101 19.29 -0.24 1.91
N ASN A 102 20.31 0.06 2.71
CA ASN A 102 20.82 1.42 2.94
C ASN A 102 21.86 1.94 1.93
N SER A 103 22.16 1.19 0.85
CA SER A 103 23.11 1.61 -0.17
C SER A 103 22.48 2.56 -1.20
N VAL A 104 23.28 3.45 -1.76
CA VAL A 104 22.88 4.32 -2.88
C VAL A 104 22.50 3.49 -4.12
N GLU A 105 23.08 2.30 -4.28
CA GLU A 105 22.80 1.45 -5.43
C GLU A 105 21.39 0.85 -5.39
N ASN A 106 20.89 0.54 -4.19
CA ASN A 106 19.53 0.03 -4.00
C ASN A 106 18.48 1.05 -4.44
N ILE A 107 18.68 2.33 -4.09
CA ILE A 107 17.74 3.38 -4.50
C ILE A 107 17.81 3.66 -6.01
N LYS A 108 19.00 3.59 -6.63
CA LYS A 108 19.13 3.71 -8.09
C LYS A 108 18.37 2.62 -8.83
N THR A 109 18.56 1.38 -8.41
CA THR A 109 17.85 0.22 -8.99
C THR A 109 16.33 0.41 -8.89
N LEU A 110 15.83 0.91 -7.74
CA LEU A 110 14.41 1.20 -7.57
C LEU A 110 13.94 2.33 -8.52
N MET A 111 14.71 3.42 -8.62
CA MET A 111 14.38 4.52 -9.54
C MET A 111 14.28 4.04 -10.99
N GLU A 112 15.22 3.22 -11.45
CA GLU A 112 15.20 2.65 -12.81
C GLU A 112 13.95 1.80 -13.05
N GLN A 113 13.56 0.97 -12.08
CA GLN A 113 12.34 0.18 -12.17
C GLN A 113 11.09 1.07 -12.29
N THR A 114 11.06 2.24 -11.63
CA THR A 114 9.90 3.15 -11.67
C THR A 114 9.75 3.93 -12.99
N LEU A 115 10.79 4.00 -13.83
CA LEU A 115 10.73 4.71 -15.12
C LEU A 115 9.77 4.06 -16.13
N ILE A 116 9.55 2.75 -16.01
CA ILE A 116 8.67 2.02 -16.92
C ILE A 116 7.22 2.26 -16.49
N PRO A 117 6.33 2.80 -17.36
CA PRO A 117 4.94 3.04 -17.01
C PRO A 117 4.22 1.75 -16.64
N PRO A 118 3.20 1.82 -15.75
CA PRO A 118 2.48 0.64 -15.29
C PRO A 118 1.78 -0.05 -16.48
N GLN A 119 2.02 -1.35 -16.64
CA GLN A 119 1.39 -2.16 -17.71
C GLN A 119 -0.06 -2.51 -17.38
N VAL A 120 -0.38 -2.58 -16.09
CA VAL A 120 -1.71 -2.88 -15.55
C VAL A 120 -1.98 -1.88 -14.43
N GLY A 121 -3.20 -1.36 -14.28
CA GLY A 121 -3.49 -0.34 -13.25
C GLY A 121 -3.13 1.09 -13.68
N LYS A 122 -3.08 2.02 -12.72
CA LYS A 122 -2.96 3.47 -13.00
C LYS A 122 -1.65 4.08 -12.52
N TYR A 123 -1.14 3.63 -11.37
CA TYR A 123 -0.02 4.27 -10.69
C TYR A 123 1.08 3.25 -10.40
N LYS A 124 2.32 3.70 -10.48
CA LYS A 124 3.50 2.97 -10.01
C LYS A 124 3.97 3.63 -8.71
N VAL A 125 4.04 2.86 -7.63
CA VAL A 125 4.14 3.35 -6.25
C VAL A 125 5.26 2.63 -5.51
#